data_AF-A0A0N4ZCN6-F1
#
_entry.id   AF-A0A0N4ZCN6-F1
#
_cell.length_a   1.000
_cell.length_b   1.000
_cell.length_c   1.000
_cell.angle_alpha   90.00
_cell.angle_beta   90.00
_cell.angle_gamma   90.00
#
_symmetry.space_group_name_H-M   'P 1'
#
loop_
_entity.id
_entity.type
_entity.pdbx_description
1 polymer ?
#
loop_
_entity_poly.entity_id
_entity_poly.type
_entity_poly.pdbx_seq_one_letter_code
_entity_poly.pdbx_strand_id
1 'polypeptide(L)'
;MLGCIICKKFYYYIDTFSKKEMDKDSVKESIKADYCNDLGFFMNICYKTLDAYYDDMWNDSVSGNVLSIEERCEGIGLCPTLAQMNGCSTGTDSKYSIYRDLFINTKNFREEL
;
A
#
# COMPACT_ATOMS: atom_id res chain seq x y z
N MET A 1 -2.56 3.31 -2.11
CA MET A 1 -2.71 2.07 -2.90
C MET A 1 -2.80 0.87 -1.97
N LEU A 2 -3.59 -0.16 -2.32
CA LEU A 2 -3.78 -1.35 -1.48
C LEU A 2 -2.45 -2.09 -1.22
N GLY A 3 -1.62 -2.29 -2.26
CA GLY A 3 -0.30 -2.94 -2.10
C GLY A 3 0.61 -2.23 -1.09
N CYS A 4 0.61 -0.89 -1.11
CA CYS A 4 1.39 -0.08 -0.17
C CYS A 4 0.91 -0.25 1.28
N ILE A 5 -0.41 -0.32 1.50
CA ILE A 5 -0.99 -0.56 2.83
C ILE A 5 -0.60 -1.95 3.35
N ILE A 6 -0.71 -2.97 2.49
CA ILE A 6 -0.34 -4.36 2.80
C ILE A 6 1.15 -4.44 3.15
N CYS A 7 2.01 -3.86 2.33
CA CYS A 7 3.46 -3.84 2.56
C CYS A 7 3.82 -3.23 3.93
N LYS A 8 3.27 -2.06 4.23
CA LYS A 8 3.51 -1.38 5.51
C LYS A 8 3.10 -2.23 6.69
N LYS A 9 1.98 -2.95 6.55
CA LYS A 9 1.51 -3.88 7.58
C LYS A 9 2.44 -5.09 7.72
N PHE A 10 2.93 -5.68 6.64
CA PHE A 10 3.90 -6.77 6.72
C PHE A 10 5.17 -6.35 7.45
N TYR A 11 5.77 -5.22 7.09
CA TYR A 11 6.95 -4.72 7.80
C TYR A 11 6.68 -4.41 9.27
N TYR A 12 5.51 -3.87 9.60
CA TYR A 12 5.14 -3.66 11.00
C TYR A 12 5.11 -4.98 11.79
N TYR A 13 4.53 -6.05 11.23
CA TYR A 13 4.51 -7.37 11.84
C TYR A 13 5.93 -7.95 11.97
N ILE A 14 6.72 -7.89 10.90
CA ILE A 14 8.10 -8.40 10.89
C ILE A 14 8.96 -7.67 11.93
N ASP A 15 8.98 -6.35 11.92
CA ASP A 15 9.77 -5.54 12.85
C ASP A 15 9.32 -5.75 14.31
N THR A 16 8.03 -5.97 14.55
CA THR A 16 7.48 -6.18 15.89
C THR A 16 7.83 -7.57 16.43
N PHE A 17 7.67 -8.60 15.61
CA PHE A 17 7.82 -9.98 16.05
C PHE A 17 9.27 -10.48 15.99
N SER A 18 10.09 -9.98 15.07
CA SER A 18 11.54 -10.26 15.06
C SER A 18 12.22 -9.74 16.33
N LYS A 19 11.81 -8.58 16.86
CA LYS A 19 12.28 -8.05 18.15
C LYS A 19 11.84 -8.90 19.36
N LYS A 20 10.84 -9.76 19.18
CA LYS A 20 10.38 -10.73 20.19
C LYS A 20 11.00 -12.11 19.99
N GLU A 21 12.01 -12.22 19.13
CA GLU A 21 12.70 -13.48 18.80
C GLU A 21 11.77 -14.57 18.25
N MET A 22 10.64 -14.18 17.62
CA MET A 22 9.82 -15.13 16.89
C MET A 22 10.56 -15.59 15.64
N ASP A 23 10.48 -16.89 15.34
CA ASP A 23 11.09 -17.43 14.14
C ASP A 23 10.37 -16.95 12.88
N LYS A 24 11.11 -17.00 11.77
CA LYS A 24 10.67 -16.51 10.46
C LYS A 24 9.35 -17.13 10.00
N ASP A 25 9.13 -18.42 10.20
CA ASP A 25 7.92 -19.07 9.67
C ASP A 25 6.72 -18.75 10.55
N SER A 26 6.90 -18.70 11.88
CA SER A 26 5.86 -18.26 12.81
C SER A 26 5.38 -16.84 12.53
N VAL A 27 6.29 -15.91 12.21
CA VAL A 27 5.89 -14.54 11.82
C VAL A 27 5.08 -14.52 10.54
N LYS A 28 5.46 -15.33 9.54
CA LYS A 28 4.71 -15.45 8.28
C LYS A 28 3.29 -15.95 8.54
N GLU A 29 3.15 -16.98 9.36
CA GLU A 29 1.86 -17.56 9.71
C GLU A 29 1.00 -16.60 10.54
N SER A 30 1.59 -15.83 11.47
CA SER A 30 0.88 -14.76 12.18
C SER A 30 0.36 -13.68 11.23
N ILE A 31 1.13 -13.26 10.22
CA ILE A 31 0.65 -12.28 9.23
C ILE A 31 -0.54 -12.85 8.44
N LYS A 32 -0.49 -14.13 8.06
CA LYS A 32 -1.60 -14.79 7.38
C LYS A 32 -2.85 -14.80 8.26
N ALA A 33 -2.69 -15.27 9.50
CA ALA A 33 -3.76 -15.48 10.45
C ALA A 33 -4.42 -14.16 10.90
N ASP A 34 -3.61 -13.18 11.28
CA ASP A 34 -4.05 -11.99 12.00
C ASP A 34 -4.28 -10.77 11.10
N TYR A 35 -3.76 -10.79 9.88
CA TYR A 35 -3.93 -9.66 8.95
C TYR A 35 -4.59 -10.07 7.65
N CYS A 36 -4.08 -11.08 6.95
CA CYS A 36 -4.64 -11.42 5.64
C CYS A 36 -6.07 -11.98 5.71
N ASN A 37 -6.40 -12.79 6.73
CA ASN A 37 -7.77 -13.29 6.93
C ASN A 37 -8.79 -12.17 7.16
N ASP A 38 -8.39 -11.09 7.84
CA ASP A 38 -9.26 -9.97 8.19
C ASP A 38 -9.58 -9.06 6.99
N LEU A 39 -8.87 -9.21 5.87
CA LEU A 39 -9.06 -8.39 4.66
C LEU A 39 -10.26 -8.81 3.79
N GLY A 40 -10.97 -9.87 4.17
CA GLY A 40 -12.18 -10.33 3.47
C GLY A 40 -11.93 -10.60 2.00
N PHE A 41 -12.56 -9.81 1.12
CA PHE A 41 -12.40 -9.96 -0.34
C PHE A 41 -10.93 -9.86 -0.81
N PHE A 42 -10.09 -9.11 -0.10
CA PHE A 42 -8.69 -8.94 -0.43
C PHE A 42 -7.75 -9.97 0.23
N MET A 43 -8.29 -10.99 0.90
CA MET A 43 -7.49 -12.04 1.54
C MET A 43 -6.52 -12.72 0.56
N ASN A 44 -7.01 -13.14 -0.62
CA ASN A 44 -6.18 -13.84 -1.59
C ASN A 44 -5.04 -12.96 -2.14
N ILE A 45 -5.30 -11.67 -2.37
CA ILE A 45 -4.24 -10.76 -2.82
C ILE A 45 -3.21 -10.49 -1.72
N CYS A 46 -3.64 -10.48 -0.44
CA CYS A 46 -2.74 -10.40 0.69
C CYS A 46 -1.83 -11.63 0.75
N TYR A 47 -2.39 -12.85 0.67
CA TYR A 47 -1.60 -14.07 0.67
C TYR A 47 -0.59 -14.14 -0.47
N LYS A 48 -1.01 -13.82 -1.69
CA LYS A 48 -0.09 -13.80 -2.83
C LYS A 48 1.02 -12.77 -2.67
N THR A 49 0.70 -11.58 -2.13
CA THR A 49 1.71 -10.57 -1.83
C THR A 49 2.67 -11.07 -0.75
N LEU A 50 2.14 -11.68 0.32
CA LEU A 50 2.99 -12.21 1.38
C LEU A 50 3.92 -13.29 0.83
N ASP A 51 3.41 -14.27 0.09
CA ASP A 51 4.23 -15.34 -0.47
C ASP A 51 5.27 -14.85 -1.46
N ALA A 52 4.97 -13.79 -2.22
CA ALA A 52 5.90 -13.23 -3.20
C ALA A 52 7.04 -12.40 -2.58
N TYR A 53 6.78 -11.67 -1.49
CA TYR A 53 7.72 -10.65 -0.98
C TYR A 53 8.26 -10.94 0.43
N TYR A 54 7.70 -11.91 1.17
CA TYR A 54 8.03 -12.10 2.58
C TYR A 54 9.51 -12.35 2.86
N ASP A 55 10.16 -13.18 2.03
CA ASP A 55 11.57 -13.53 2.25
C ASP A 55 12.48 -12.31 2.13
N ASP A 56 12.22 -11.45 1.14
CA ASP A 56 12.96 -10.21 0.94
C ASP A 56 12.70 -9.22 2.08
N MET A 57 11.43 -9.05 2.47
CA MET A 57 11.03 -8.18 3.59
C MET A 57 11.63 -8.64 4.92
N TRP A 58 11.69 -9.95 5.16
CA TRP A 58 12.31 -10.52 6.35
C TRP A 58 13.80 -10.23 6.37
N ASN A 59 14.51 -10.58 5.30
CA ASN A 59 15.95 -10.38 5.19
C ASN A 59 16.33 -8.90 5.34
N ASP A 60 15.58 -8.01 4.69
CA ASP A 60 15.75 -6.56 4.82
C ASP A 60 15.57 -6.11 6.28
N SER A 61 14.54 -6.57 6.98
CA SER A 61 14.27 -6.20 8.37
C SER A 61 15.35 -6.70 9.35
N VAL A 62 15.89 -7.91 9.15
CA VAL A 62 16.94 -8.46 10.02
C VAL A 62 18.34 -8.00 9.64
N SER A 63 18.55 -7.46 8.44
CA SER A 63 19.85 -6.96 7.97
C SER A 63 20.33 -5.68 8.66
N GLY A 64 19.46 -5.02 9.43
CA GLY A 64 19.79 -3.81 10.18
C GLY A 64 19.78 -2.52 9.35
N ASN A 65 19.20 -2.54 8.14
CA ASN A 65 18.97 -1.34 7.36
C ASN A 65 18.06 -0.35 8.12
N VAL A 66 18.49 0.90 8.25
CA VAL A 66 17.76 1.96 8.99
C VAL A 66 16.81 2.73 8.06
N LEU A 67 16.19 2.03 7.12
CA LEU A 67 15.21 2.63 6.22
C LEU A 67 13.84 2.68 6.90
N SER A 68 13.10 3.76 6.68
CA SER A 68 11.71 3.84 7.08
C SER A 68 10.89 2.75 6.39
N ILE A 69 9.76 2.36 6.98
CA ILE A 69 8.85 1.37 6.36
C ILE A 69 8.38 1.88 4.98
N GLU A 70 8.23 3.19 4.80
CA GLU A 70 7.86 3.79 3.51
C GLU A 70 8.91 3.48 2.44
N GLU A 71 10.17 3.83 2.71
CA GLU A 71 11.29 3.66 1.78
C GLU A 71 11.50 2.19 1.43
N ARG A 72 11.36 1.30 2.42
CA ARG A 72 11.42 -0.16 2.20
C ARG A 72 10.31 -0.63 1.24
N CYS A 73 9.09 -0.17 1.45
CA CYS A 73 7.96 -0.51 0.58
C CYS A 73 8.03 0.12 -0.82
N GLU A 74 8.64 1.30 -0.95
CA GLU A 74 8.96 1.91 -2.25
C GLU A 74 10.03 1.10 -2.98
N GLY A 75 11.07 0.65 -2.28
CA GLY A 75 12.17 -0.13 -2.84
C GLY A 75 11.74 -1.43 -3.51
N ILE A 76 10.70 -2.08 -3.00
CA ILE A 76 10.10 -3.29 -3.60
C ILE A 76 8.92 -3.00 -4.54
N GLY A 77 8.62 -1.72 -4.78
CA GLY A 77 7.59 -1.27 -5.72
C GLY A 77 6.15 -1.46 -5.27
N LEU A 78 5.90 -1.73 -3.98
CA LEU A 78 4.56 -1.85 -3.42
C LEU A 78 3.98 -0.49 -2.98
N CYS A 79 4.85 0.47 -2.64
CA CYS A 79 4.49 1.88 -2.49
C CYS A 79 4.96 2.69 -3.69
N PRO A 80 4.12 3.61 -4.21
CA PRO A 80 4.56 4.52 -5.26
C PRO A 80 5.50 5.57 -4.69
N THR A 81 6.52 5.93 -5.46
CA THR A 81 7.38 7.07 -5.11
C THR A 81 6.66 8.39 -5.36
N LEU A 82 7.13 9.47 -4.73
CA LEU A 82 6.59 10.81 -4.98
C LEU A 82 6.61 11.19 -6.47
N ALA A 83 7.65 10.80 -7.20
CA ALA A 83 7.76 11.04 -8.64
C ALA A 83 6.65 10.30 -9.42
N GLN A 84 6.35 9.05 -9.07
CA GLN A 84 5.27 8.28 -9.69
C GLN A 84 3.90 8.87 -9.37
N MET A 85 3.68 9.32 -8.12
CA MET A 85 2.45 10.00 -7.74
C MET A 85 2.24 11.29 -8.55
N ASN A 86 3.30 12.10 -8.70
CA ASN A 86 3.25 13.33 -9.49
C ASN A 86 2.97 13.06 -10.98
N GLY A 87 3.55 12.00 -11.54
CA GLY A 87 3.28 11.56 -12.92
C GLY A 87 1.85 11.08 -13.14
N CYS A 88 1.21 10.46 -12.14
CA CYS A 88 -0.18 10.03 -12.23
C CYS A 88 -1.19 11.18 -12.17
N SER A 89 -0.90 12.24 -11.39
CA SER A 89 -1.80 13.38 -11.21
C SER A 89 -1.93 14.26 -12.45
N THR A 90 -0.87 14.40 -13.24
CA THR A 90 -0.86 15.28 -14.42
C THR A 90 -1.73 14.77 -15.59
N GLY A 91 -2.15 13.51 -15.56
CA GLY A 91 -3.06 12.92 -16.57
C GLY A 91 -4.55 13.00 -16.24
N THR A 92 -4.93 13.12 -14.96
CA THR A 92 -6.34 13.10 -14.53
C THR A 92 -7.00 14.47 -14.50
N ASP A 93 -6.22 15.53 -14.30
CA ASP A 93 -6.78 16.89 -14.25
C ASP A 93 -7.27 17.38 -15.62
N SER A 94 -6.71 16.87 -16.73
CA SER A 94 -7.17 17.27 -18.07
C SER A 94 -8.51 16.62 -18.46
N LYS A 95 -8.79 15.39 -18.02
CA LYS A 95 -9.97 14.64 -18.47
C LYS A 95 -11.22 14.92 -17.65
N TYR A 96 -11.08 15.27 -16.37
CA TYR A 96 -12.22 15.53 -15.48
C TYR A 96 -12.45 17.02 -15.17
N SER A 97 -11.50 17.93 -15.43
CA SER A 97 -11.75 19.38 -15.34
C SER A 97 -12.86 19.83 -16.28
N ILE A 98 -12.84 19.33 -17.53
CA ILE A 98 -13.84 19.66 -18.55
C ILE A 98 -15.26 19.30 -18.08
N TYR A 99 -15.45 18.14 -17.43
CA TYR A 99 -16.76 17.73 -16.92
C TYR A 99 -17.14 18.43 -15.61
N ARG A 100 -16.16 18.82 -14.79
CA ARG A 100 -16.39 19.59 -13.55
C ARG A 100 -16.93 20.98 -13.88
N ASP A 101 -16.34 21.65 -14.86
CA ASP A 101 -16.74 23.00 -15.28
C ASP A 101 -18.11 23.01 -15.98
N LEU A 102 -18.43 21.96 -16.75
CA LEU A 102 -19.76 21.77 -17.33
C LEU A 102 -20.85 21.54 -16.27
N PHE A 103 -20.55 20.77 -15.22
CA PHE A 103 -21.51 20.49 -14.14
C PHE A 103 -21.75 21.70 -13.24
N ILE A 104 -20.72 22.52 -12.99
CA ILE A 104 -20.84 23.77 -12.22
C ILE A 104 -21.64 24.81 -13.01
N ASN A 105 -21.37 24.98 -14.30
CA ASN A 105 -22.09 25.93 -15.14
C ASN A 105 -23.57 25.56 -15.36
N THR A 106 -23.91 24.26 -15.45
CA THR A 106 -25.31 23.82 -15.55
C THR A 106 -26.09 23.95 -14.25
N LYS A 107 -25.42 23.92 -13.09
CA LYS A 107 -26.07 24.16 -11.79
C LYS A 107 -26.44 25.63 -11.60
N ASN A 108 -25.54 26.55 -11.95
CA ASN A 108 -25.81 27.99 -11.81
C ASN A 108 -26.98 28.47 -12.69
N PHE A 109 -27.18 27.87 -13.88
CA PHE A 109 -28.30 28.22 -14.75
C PHE A 109 -29.68 27.74 -14.24
N ARG A 110 -29.73 26.77 -13.32
CA ARG A 110 -30.99 26.25 -12.75
C ARG A 110 -31.44 26.97 -11.48
N GLU A 111 -30.57 27.76 -10.86
CA GLU A 111 -30.88 28.50 -9.63
C GLU A 111 -31.34 29.96 -9.92
N GLU A 112 -31.36 30.38 -11.19
CA GLU A 112 -31.81 31.70 -11.66
C GLU A 112 -33.11 31.67 -12.52
N LEU A 113 -33.86 30.56 -12.50
CA LEU A 113 -35.19 30.39 -13.12
C LEU A 113 -36.22 30.00 -12.06
#